data_AF-A0AAJ6JA38-F1
#
_entry.id   AF-A0AAJ6JA38-F1
#
_cell.length_a   1.000
_cell.length_b   1.000
_cell.length_c   1.000
_cell.angle_alpha   90.00
_cell.angle_beta   90.00
_cell.angle_gamma   90.00
#
_symmetry.space_group_name_H-M   'P 1'
#
loop_
_entity.id
_entity.type
_entity.pdbx_description
1 polymer ?
#
loop_
_entity_poly.entity_id
_entity_poly.type
_entity_poly.pdbx_seq_one_letter_code
_entity_poly.pdbx_strand_id
1 'polypeptide(L)' 'MRFILVNGRTPFRKTFCLWCCEEISGGYLRDVRTSLPYCDHACYARHHEAVSSIGERARAAS' A
#
# COMPACT_ATOMS: atom_id res chain seq x y z
N MET A 1 -8.60 4.19 -7.24
CA MET A 1 -7.45 4.09 -6.31
C MET A 1 -7.14 5.48 -5.78
N ARG A 2 -7.04 5.64 -4.46
CA ARG A 2 -6.75 6.93 -3.83
C ARG A 2 -5.75 6.69 -2.71
N PHE A 3 -4.68 7.47 -2.70
CA PHE A 3 -3.64 7.39 -1.69
C PHE A 3 -3.30 8.80 -1.17
N ILE A 4 -2.70 8.84 0.02
CA ILE A 4 -2.13 10.05 0.63
C ILE A 4 -0.61 9.93 0.53
N LEU A 5 0.04 10.91 -0.06
CA LEU A 5 1.49 11.07 0.02
C LEU A 5 1.83 11.80 1.33
N VAL A 6 2.53 11.12 2.22
CA VAL A 6 3.04 11.69 3.47
C VAL A 6 4.45 12.19 3.21
N ASN A 7 4.61 13.52 3.11
CA ASN A 7 5.90 14.14 2.86
C ASN A 7 6.69 14.38 4.15
N GLY A 8 7.95 13.92 4.19
CA GLY A 8 8.98 14.42 5.10
C GLY A 8 8.74 14.19 6.61
N ARG A 9 7.77 13.36 6.99
CA ARG A 9 7.58 12.95 8.39
C ARG A 9 7.79 11.44 8.48
N THR A 10 8.87 11.06 9.14
CA THR A 10 9.09 9.67 9.55
C THR A 10 7.91 9.26 10.44
N PRO A 11 7.26 8.11 10.19
CA PRO A 11 6.19 7.62 11.05
C PRO A 11 6.67 7.55 12.50
N PHE A 12 5.78 7.84 13.46
CA PHE A 12 6.09 7.84 14.91
C PHE A 12 6.63 6.49 15.46
N ARG A 13 6.61 5.43 14.63
CA ARG A 13 7.17 4.10 14.91
C ARG A 13 7.77 3.51 13.63
N LYS A 14 8.71 2.57 13.77
CA LYS A 14 9.19 1.77 12.63
C LYS A 14 8.00 1.21 11.87
N THR A 15 7.86 1.63 10.62
CA THR A 15 6.77 1.24 9.74
C THR A 15 7.39 0.54 8.55
N PHE A 16 6.78 -0.54 8.11
CA PHE A 16 7.27 -1.33 6.99
C PHE A 16 6.29 -1.23 5.84
N CYS A 17 6.80 -1.28 4.61
CA CYS A 17 5.95 -1.33 3.44
C CYS A 17 5.20 -2.67 3.39
N LEU A 18 3.90 -2.62 3.12
CA LEU A 18 3.08 -3.82 3.01
C LEU A 18 3.55 -4.77 1.90
N TRP A 19 4.12 -4.24 0.81
CA TRP A 19 4.47 -5.04 -0.37
C TRP A 19 5.88 -5.62 -0.31
N CYS A 20 6.90 -4.79 -0.10
CA CYS A 20 8.30 -5.22 -0.10
C CYS A 20 8.86 -5.54 1.29
N CYS A 21 8.08 -5.33 2.36
CA CYS A 21 8.49 -5.55 3.75
C CYS A 21 9.71 -4.73 4.23
N GLU A 22 10.16 -3.75 3.44
CA GLU A 22 11.26 -2.85 3.80
C GLU A 22 10.83 -1.75 4.79
N GLU A 23 11.77 -1.29 5.62
CA GLU A 23 11.54 -0.19 6.55
C GLU A 23 11.32 1.14 5.79
N ILE A 24 10.25 1.84 6.12
CA ILE A 24 9.93 3.15 5.56
C ILE A 24 10.71 4.21 6.32
N SER A 25 11.74 4.76 5.68
CA SER A 25 12.67 5.73 6.26
C SER A 25 12.38 7.19 5.88
N GLY A 26 11.44 7.45 4.97
CA GLY A 26 11.17 8.78 4.41
C GLY A 26 9.70 9.04 4.09
N GLY A 27 9.47 9.84 3.06
CA GLY A 27 8.12 10.07 2.53
C GLY A 27 7.51 8.77 2.01
N TYR A 28 6.21 8.58 2.23
CA TYR A 28 5.55 7.29 1.97
C TYR A 28 4.09 7.48 1.57
N LEU A 29 3.50 6.45 0.95
CA LEU A 29 2.10 6.45 0.59
C LEU A 29 1.26 5.71 1.63
N ARG A 30 0.05 6.20 1.87
CA ARG A 30 -1.01 5.45 2.58
C ARG A 30 -2.22 5.29 1.71
N ASP A 31 -2.78 4.08 1.63
CA ASP A 31 -4.09 3.89 1.02
C ASP A 31 -5.17 4.59 1.87
N VAL A 32 -6.08 5.33 1.23
CA VAL A 32 -7.12 6.12 1.94
C VAL A 32 -8.12 5.23 2.66
N ARG A 33 -8.40 4.03 2.16
CA ARG A 33 -9.41 3.13 2.71
C ARG A 33 -8.83 2.25 3.80
N THR A 34 -7.66 1.67 3.57
CA THR A 34 -7.05 0.68 4.48
C THR A 34 -6.01 1.28 5.41
N SER A 35 -5.58 2.52 5.17
CA SER A 35 -4.46 3.17 5.88
C SER A 35 -3.12 2.43 5.78
N LEU A 36 -3.02 1.44 4.89
CA LEU A 36 -1.82 0.60 4.75
C LEU A 36 -0.68 1.42 4.13
N PRO A 37 0.55 1.29 4.66
CA PRO A 37 1.69 2.06 4.22
C PRO A 37 2.46 1.39 3.07
N TYR A 38 2.96 2.19 2.13
CA TYR A 38 3.79 1.77 1.00
C TYR A 38 4.96 2.72 0.82
N CYS A 39 6.12 2.19 0.40
CA CYS A 39 7.30 3.03 0.08
C CYS A 39 6.96 4.06 -1.00
N ASP A 40 6.29 3.60 -2.06
CA ASP A 40 6.04 4.38 -3.26
C ASP A 40 4.78 3.91 -4.01
N HIS A 41 4.53 4.55 -5.14
CA HIS A 41 3.42 4.23 -6.03
C HIS A 41 3.54 2.83 -6.64
N ALA A 42 4.75 2.33 -6.92
CA ALA A 42 4.92 1.02 -7.53
C ALA A 42 4.49 -0.10 -6.58
N CYS A 43 4.86 -0.01 -5.30
CA CYS A 43 4.41 -0.94 -4.27
C CYS A 43 2.90 -0.87 -4.05
N TYR A 44 2.33 0.34 -4.07
CA TYR A 44 0.89 0.55 -3.96
C TYR A 44 0.11 -0.09 -5.14
N ALA A 45 0.56 0.15 -6.37
CA ALA A 45 -0.08 -0.36 -7.58
C ALA A 45 -0.06 -1.89 -7.63
N ARG A 46 1.09 -2.53 -7.38
CA ARG A 46 1.23 -3.99 -7.36
C ARG A 46 0.30 -4.65 -6.34
N HIS A 47 0.22 -4.09 -5.13
CA HIS A 47 -0.70 -4.58 -4.12
C HIS A 47 -2.16 -4.52 -4.59
N HIS A 48 -2.57 -3.41 -5.19
CA HIS A 48 -3.94 -3.28 -5.67
C HIS A 48 -4.26 -4.16 -6.88
N GLU A 49 -3.32 -4.34 -7.81
CA GLU A 49 -3.45 -5.30 -8.92
C GLU A 49 -3.64 -6.72 -8.39
N ALA A 50 -2.84 -7.12 -7.40
CA ALA A 50 -2.97 -8.43 -6.75
C ALA A 50 -4.34 -8.58 -6.06
N VAL A 51 -4.78 -7.58 -5.29
CA VAL A 51 -6.09 -7.59 -4.61
C VAL A 51 -7.26 -7.59 -5.61
N SER A 52 -7.16 -6.83 -6.69
CA SER A 52 -8.20 -6.78 -7.73
C SER A 52 -8.34 -8.12 -8.45
N SER A 53 -7.21 -8.76 -8.75
CA SER A 53 -7.16 -10.09 -9.37
C SER A 53 -7.77 -11.17 -8.46
N ILE A 54 -7.62 -11.05 -7.14
CA ILE A 54 -8.26 -11.95 -6.16
C ILE A 54 -9.78 -11.74 -6.15
N GLY A 55 -10.25 -10.48 -6.17
CA GLY A 55 -11.68 -10.16 -6.16
C GLY A 55 -12.41 -10.68 -7.40
N GLU A 56 -11.75 -10.69 -8.56
CA GLU A 56 -12.31 -11.23 -9.81
C GLU A 56 -12.45 -12.75 -9.76
N ARG A 57 -11.44 -13.45 -9.25
CA ARG A 57 -11.50 -14.91 -9.03
C ARG A 57 -12.56 -15.31 -8.02
N ALA A 58 -12.74 -14.54 -6.94
CA ALA A 58 -13.76 -14.82 -5.93
C ALA A 58 -15.19 -14.72 -6.50
N ARG A 59 -15.43 -13.78 -7.43
CA ARG A 59 -16.74 -13.62 -8.09
C ARG A 59 -17.03 -14.68 -9.16
N ALA A 60 -16.00 -15.21 -9.81
CA ALA A 60 -16.16 -16.26 -10.81
C ALA A 60 -16.55 -17.62 -10.21
N ALA A 61 -16.45 -17.79 -8.89
CA ALA A 61 -16.76 -19.03 -8.17
C ALA A 61 -18.13 -19.02 -7.47
N SER A 62 -19.00 -18.04 -7.75
CA SER A 62 -20.35 -17.88 -7.16
C SER A 62 -21.46 -18.29 -8.12
#